data_AF-W3V8F2-F1
#
_entry.id   AF-W3V8F2-F1
#
_cell.length_a   1.000
_cell.length_b   1.000
_cell.length_c   1.000
_cell.angle_alpha   90.00
_cell.angle_beta   90.00
_cell.angle_gamma   90.00
#
_symmetry.space_group_name_H-M   'P 1'
#
loop_
_entity.id
_entity.type
_entity.pdbx_description
1 polymer ?
#
loop_
_entity_poly.entity_id
_entity_poly.type
_entity_poly.pdbx_seq_one_letter_code
_entity_poly.pdbx_strand_id
1 'polypeptide(L)'
;MTINTPKARIHLVGGFVFVSAPAIFFPFLSEKKQADGNEVNQKWKRVQTAFERLGRHRVSSGKCFCCCHLYDSADRTGSYQRVHGYLIKSTLLYRGRSVPDDSPFLMIF
;
A
#
# COMPACT_ATOMS: atom_id res chain seq x y z
N MET A 1 -6.80 -10.38 3.11
CA MET A 1 -6.45 -9.15 2.36
C MET A 1 -6.63 -9.41 0.87
N THR A 2 -7.05 -8.41 0.09
CA THR A 2 -7.16 -8.50 -1.38
C THR A 2 -5.98 -7.79 -2.05
N ILE A 3 -5.61 -8.24 -3.25
CA ILE A 3 -4.52 -7.69 -4.08
C ILE A 3 -5.08 -7.42 -5.47
N ASN A 4 -4.69 -6.32 -6.10
CA ASN A 4 -5.06 -5.96 -7.49
C ASN A 4 -6.58 -5.92 -7.75
N THR A 5 -7.37 -5.47 -6.79
CA THR A 5 -8.80 -5.19 -7.00
C THR A 5 -9.08 -3.70 -6.82
N PRO A 6 -10.17 -3.14 -7.37
CA PRO A 6 -10.47 -1.70 -7.29
C PRO A 6 -10.51 -1.13 -5.86
N LYS A 7 -10.77 -1.97 -4.86
CA LYS A 7 -10.85 -1.59 -3.43
C LYS A 7 -9.68 -2.16 -2.62
N ALA A 8 -8.67 -2.74 -3.26
CA ALA A 8 -7.51 -3.28 -2.58
C ALA A 8 -6.66 -2.15 -1.99
N ARG A 9 -5.93 -2.48 -0.93
CA ARG A 9 -4.89 -1.61 -0.35
C ARG A 9 -3.49 -1.98 -0.83
N ILE A 10 -3.39 -3.02 -1.65
CA ILE A 10 -2.17 -3.64 -2.13
C ILE A 10 -2.29 -3.83 -3.63
N HIS A 11 -1.34 -3.27 -4.37
CA HIS A 11 -1.31 -3.33 -5.82
C HIS A 11 0.12 -3.60 -6.30
N LEU A 12 0.26 -4.42 -7.33
CA LEU A 12 1.55 -4.68 -7.96
C LEU A 12 1.72 -3.74 -9.15
N VAL A 13 2.92 -3.20 -9.31
CA VAL A 13 3.19 -2.20 -10.35
C VAL A 13 4.69 -2.08 -10.60
N GLY A 14 5.13 -2.37 -11.83
CA GLY A 14 6.50 -2.18 -12.28
C GLY A 14 7.55 -2.91 -11.42
N GLY A 15 7.21 -4.10 -10.92
CA GLY A 15 8.09 -4.87 -10.01
C GLY A 15 8.09 -4.38 -8.55
N PHE A 16 7.21 -3.45 -8.19
CA PHE A 16 6.97 -3.01 -6.82
C PHE A 16 5.60 -3.48 -6.32
N VAL A 17 5.47 -3.52 -5.00
CA VAL A 17 4.21 -3.62 -4.29
C VAL A 17 3.90 -2.25 -3.71
N PHE A 18 2.86 -1.61 -4.26
CA PHE A 18 2.25 -0.44 -3.70
C PHE A 18 1.36 -0.82 -2.52
N VAL A 19 1.49 -0.09 -1.41
CA VAL A 19 0.70 -0.27 -0.19
C VAL A 19 0.10 1.05 0.25
N SER A 20 -1.23 1.15 0.20
CA SER A 20 -1.98 2.36 0.53
C SER A 20 -1.87 2.70 2.03
N ALA A 21 -1.41 3.91 2.34
CA ALA A 21 -1.27 4.38 3.71
C ALA A 21 -2.18 5.61 3.96
N PRO A 22 -2.82 5.71 5.14
CA PRO A 22 -2.62 4.88 6.33
C PRO A 22 -3.41 3.57 6.36
N ALA A 23 -4.27 3.34 5.37
CA ALA A 23 -5.30 2.30 5.42
C ALA A 23 -4.76 0.86 5.60
N ILE A 24 -3.53 0.57 5.18
CA ILE A 24 -2.88 -0.73 5.38
C ILE A 24 -2.57 -1.04 6.85
N PHE A 25 -2.41 -0.02 7.70
CA PHE A 25 -2.05 -0.21 9.11
C PHE A 25 -3.25 -0.56 10.00
N PHE A 26 -4.48 -0.26 9.57
CA PHE A 26 -5.67 -0.54 10.39
C PHE A 26 -5.91 -2.05 10.60
N PRO A 27 -5.89 -2.91 9.56
CA PRO A 27 -6.03 -4.35 9.76
C PRO A 27 -4.94 -4.93 10.66
N PHE A 28 -3.69 -4.44 10.55
CA PHE A 28 -2.59 -4.87 11.41
C PHE A 28 -2.85 -4.58 12.90
N LEU A 29 -3.40 -3.40 13.21
CA LEU A 29 -3.77 -3.04 14.58
C LEU A 29 -4.92 -3.89 15.13
N SER A 30 -5.94 -4.14 14.29
CA SER A 30 -7.09 -4.97 14.64
C SER A 30 -6.68 -6.42 14.92
N GLU A 31 -5.83 -7.01 14.08
CA GLU A 31 -5.32 -8.38 14.27
C GLU A 31 -4.52 -8.55 15.55
N LYS A 32 -3.74 -7.52 15.94
CA LYS A 32 -2.94 -7.56 17.17
C LYS A 32 -3.76 -7.35 18.44
N LYS A 33 -5.09 -7.19 18.37
CA LYS A 33 -5.98 -6.76 19.47
C LYS A 33 -5.44 -5.53 20.21
N GLN A 34 -4.67 -4.69 19.50
CA GLN A 34 -3.93 -3.59 20.11
C GLN A 34 -4.77 -2.31 20.19
N ALA A 35 -6.07 -2.35 19.90
CA ALA A 35 -6.89 -1.15 19.86
C ALA A 35 -8.37 -1.39 20.23
N ASP A 36 -8.85 -0.61 21.19
CA ASP A 36 -10.26 -0.20 21.29
C ASP A 36 -10.53 0.96 20.30
N GLY A 37 -11.76 1.15 19.84
CA GLY A 37 -12.13 1.95 18.65
C GLY A 37 -11.60 3.39 18.63
N ASN A 38 -11.39 4.02 19.79
CA ASN A 38 -10.86 5.37 19.90
C ASN A 38 -9.30 5.42 19.85
N GLU A 39 -8.63 4.32 20.20
CA GLU A 39 -7.17 4.22 20.24
C GLU A 39 -6.55 3.93 18.86
N VAL A 40 -7.33 3.36 17.93
CA VAL A 40 -6.90 3.11 16.54
C VAL A 40 -6.40 4.41 15.90
N ASN A 41 -7.06 5.54 16.19
CA ASN A 41 -6.88 6.83 15.49
C ASN A 41 -5.47 7.45 15.66
N GLN A 42 -4.70 7.05 16.69
CA GLN A 42 -3.30 7.48 16.85
C GLN A 42 -2.29 6.34 16.79
N LYS A 43 -2.66 5.10 17.13
CA LYS A 43 -1.73 3.95 17.13
C LYS A 43 -1.18 3.65 15.73
N TRP A 44 -1.93 3.92 14.66
CA TRP A 44 -1.44 3.70 13.28
C TRP A 44 -0.22 4.57 12.95
N LYS A 45 -0.12 5.78 13.51
CA LYS A 45 1.05 6.66 13.31
C LYS A 45 2.32 6.02 13.88
N ARG A 46 2.23 5.37 15.04
CA ARG A 46 3.37 4.66 15.66
C ARG A 46 3.80 3.48 14.80
N VAL A 47 2.84 2.72 14.27
CA VAL A 47 3.12 1.60 13.35
C VAL A 47 3.76 2.12 12.07
N GLN A 48 3.27 3.22 11.52
CA GLN A 48 3.86 3.87 10.35
C GLN A 48 5.29 4.31 10.61
N THR A 49 5.56 5.05 11.70
CA THR A 49 6.92 5.47 12.04
C THR A 49 7.86 4.26 12.20
N ALA A 50 7.39 3.19 12.86
CA ALA A 50 8.17 1.97 12.99
C ALA A 50 8.45 1.31 11.63
N PHE A 51 7.44 1.23 10.75
CA PHE A 51 7.60 0.73 9.39
C PHE A 51 8.59 1.57 8.57
N GLU A 52 8.51 2.89 8.66
CA GLU A 52 9.42 3.79 7.96
C GLU A 52 10.87 3.62 8.43
N ARG A 53 11.08 3.46 9.74
CA ARG A 53 12.40 3.18 10.33
C ARG A 53 13.03 1.87 9.85
N LEU A 54 12.25 0.90 9.39
CA LEU A 54 12.79 -0.35 8.83
C LEU A 54 13.49 -0.13 7.47
N GLY A 55 13.27 1.01 6.80
CA GLY A 55 13.96 1.36 5.56
C GLY A 55 13.71 0.40 4.39
N ARG A 56 12.62 -0.37 4.44
CA ARG A 56 12.28 -1.38 3.41
C ARG A 56 11.47 -0.82 2.23
N HIS A 57 10.86 0.34 2.41
CA HIS A 57 10.15 1.05 1.36
C HIS A 57 11.11 1.89 0.52
N ARG A 58 10.74 2.15 -0.73
CA ARG A 58 11.50 3.02 -1.64
C ARG A 58 11.41 4.46 -1.15
N VAL A 59 12.56 5.11 -1.07
CA VAL A 59 12.69 6.55 -0.91
C VAL A 59 13.25 7.11 -2.22
N SER A 60 12.57 8.06 -2.83
CA SER A 60 12.98 8.68 -4.10
C SER A 60 12.95 10.19 -3.95
N SER A 61 14.07 10.86 -4.23
CA SER A 61 14.20 12.32 -4.10
C SER A 61 13.74 12.85 -2.73
N GLY A 62 14.05 12.12 -1.66
CA GLY A 62 13.67 12.46 -0.28
C GLY A 62 12.21 12.17 0.08
N LYS A 63 11.38 11.66 -0.85
CA LYS A 63 9.98 11.29 -0.58
C LYS A 63 9.84 9.78 -0.39
N CYS A 64 9.25 9.37 0.72
CA CYS A 64 8.89 7.97 1.03
C CYS A 64 7.49 7.59 0.52
N PHE A 65 6.68 8.57 0.11
CA PHE A 65 5.33 8.39 -0.40
C PHE A 65 5.27 8.57 -1.91
N CYS A 66 4.48 7.72 -2.55
CA CYS A 66 4.02 7.86 -3.93
C CYS A 66 2.54 8.24 -3.94
N CYS A 67 2.14 9.11 -4.87
CA CYS A 67 0.75 9.41 -5.17
C CYS A 67 0.36 8.62 -6.42
N CYS A 68 -0.80 7.97 -6.38
CA CYS A 68 -1.28 7.13 -7.47
C CYS A 68 -2.76 7.42 -7.75
N HIS A 69 -3.20 7.12 -8.97
CA HIS A 69 -4.62 7.00 -9.29
C HIS A 69 -5.04 5.55 -9.20
N LEU A 70 -6.07 5.29 -8.38
CA LEU A 70 -6.73 4.00 -8.28
C LEU A 70 -8.09 4.10 -8.98
N TYR A 71 -8.21 3.45 -10.13
CA TYR A 71 -9.41 3.44 -10.96
C TYR A 71 -10.40 2.38 -10.46
N ASP A 72 -11.69 2.66 -10.64
CA ASP A 72 -12.77 1.70 -10.39
C ASP A 72 -12.85 0.60 -11.46
N SER A 73 -12.31 0.87 -12.65
CA SER A 73 -12.31 0.00 -13.83
C SER A 73 -10.90 -0.35 -14.32
N ALA A 74 -10.74 -1.55 -14.89
CA ALA A 74 -9.44 -2.07 -15.34
C ALA A 74 -8.93 -1.39 -16.61
N ASP A 75 -9.83 -0.89 -17.45
CA ASP A 75 -9.55 -0.12 -18.65
C ASP A 75 -9.19 1.35 -18.37
N ARG A 76 -9.29 1.79 -17.10
CA ARG A 76 -8.96 3.14 -16.61
C ARG A 76 -9.78 4.26 -17.27
N THR A 77 -10.97 3.93 -17.76
CA THR A 77 -11.89 4.89 -18.38
C THR A 77 -12.88 5.49 -17.37
N GLY A 78 -13.07 4.83 -16.22
CA GLY A 78 -13.98 5.23 -15.17
C GLY A 78 -13.41 6.24 -14.16
N SER A 79 -14.08 6.33 -13.01
CA SER A 79 -13.68 7.25 -11.95
C SER A 79 -12.40 6.75 -11.26
N TYR A 80 -11.62 7.68 -10.72
CA TYR A 80 -10.43 7.32 -9.95
C TYR A 80 -10.40 8.04 -8.60
N GLN A 81 -9.71 7.43 -7.66
CA GLN A 81 -9.34 8.02 -6.38
C GLN A 81 -7.85 8.29 -6.34
N ARG A 82 -7.45 9.46 -5.83
CA ARG A 82 -6.05 9.73 -5.50
C ARG A 82 -5.71 9.03 -4.19
N VAL A 83 -4.77 8.11 -4.25
CA VAL A 83 -4.28 7.36 -3.09
C VAL A 83 -2.81 7.65 -2.87
N HIS A 84 -2.40 7.62 -1.61
CA HIS A 84 -1.01 7.77 -1.21
C HIS A 84 -0.52 6.50 -0.54
N GLY A 85 0.74 6.15 -0.75
CA GLY A 85 1.29 4.93 -0.18
C GLY A 85 2.77 4.75 -0.41
N TYR A 86 3.26 3.58 0.00
CA TYR A 86 4.66 3.19 -0.12
C TYR A 86 4.85 2.25 -1.29
N LEU A 87 6.05 2.26 -1.87
CA LEU A 87 6.49 1.23 -2.83
C LEU A 87 7.51 0.33 -2.14
N ILE A 88 7.30 -0.98 -2.19
CA ILE A 88 8.22 -1.99 -1.66
C ILE A 88 8.65 -2.89 -2.82
N LYS A 89 9.95 -3.25 -2.92
CA LYS A 89 10.39 -4.17 -3.99
C LYS A 89 9.65 -5.51 -3.87
N SER A 90 9.05 -5.99 -4.96
CA SER A 90 8.36 -7.29 -4.98
C SER A 90 9.28 -8.44 -4.57
N THR A 91 10.55 -8.40 -4.99
CA THR A 91 11.58 -9.39 -4.65
C THR A 91 11.80 -9.53 -3.14
N LEU A 92 11.63 -8.45 -2.37
CA LEU A 92 11.75 -8.47 -0.91
C LEU A 92 10.58 -9.25 -0.25
N LEU A 93 9.39 -9.15 -0.83
CA LEU A 93 8.17 -9.73 -0.27
C LEU A 93 7.91 -11.15 -0.76
N TYR A 94 8.11 -11.42 -2.06
CA TYR A 94 7.82 -12.70 -2.68
C TYR A 94 8.99 -13.70 -2.59
N ARG A 95 10.22 -13.25 -2.34
CA ARG A 95 11.40 -14.10 -2.05
C ARG A 95 11.58 -15.29 -3.00
N GLY A 96 11.47 -15.06 -4.30
CA GLY A 96 11.62 -16.09 -5.34
C GLY A 96 10.35 -16.89 -5.67
N ARG A 97 9.21 -16.57 -5.02
CA ARG A 97 7.89 -17.07 -5.44
C ARG A 97 7.36 -16.28 -6.63
N SER A 98 6.40 -16.86 -7.34
CA SER A 98 5.67 -16.18 -8.41
C SER A 98 5.04 -14.88 -7.91
N VAL A 99 5.36 -13.78 -8.57
CA VAL A 99 4.74 -12.47 -8.33
C VAL A 99 3.52 -12.38 -9.26
N PRO A 100 2.33 -11.99 -8.76
CA PRO A 100 1.19 -11.71 -9.61
C PRO A 100 1.49 -10.61 -10.65
N ASP A 101 0.67 -10.53 -11.68
CA ASP A 101 0.77 -9.46 -12.68
C ASP A 101 0.52 -8.08 -12.07
N ASP A 102 0.94 -7.05 -12.81
CA ASP A 102 0.68 -5.67 -12.43
C ASP A 102 -0.83 -5.37 -12.38
N SER A 103 -1.22 -4.52 -11.44
CA SER A 103 -2.58 -4.09 -11.25
C SER A 103 -3.07 -3.26 -12.45
N PRO A 104 -4.14 -3.67 -13.16
CA PRO A 104 -4.69 -2.84 -14.23
C PRO A 104 -5.32 -1.56 -13.67
N PHE A 105 -5.75 -1.57 -12.40
CA PHE A 105 -6.43 -0.45 -11.73
C PHE A 105 -5.53 0.67 -11.22
N LEU A 106 -4.20 0.47 -11.14
CA LEU A 106 -3.30 1.43 -10.48
C LEU A 106 -2.40 2.12 -11.52
N MET A 107 -2.30 3.44 -11.44
CA MET A 107 -1.36 4.25 -12.22
C MET A 107 -0.49 5.10 -11.29
N ILE A 108 0.84 5.04 -11.48
CA ILE A 108 1.85 5.81 -10.75
C ILE A 108 2.29 7.03 -11.59
N PHE A 109 2.58 8.15 -10.93
CA PHE A 109 3.18 9.37 -11.49
C PHE A 109 4.65 9.53 -11.09
#